data_AF-A0A7J4LQI8-F1
#
_entry.id   AF-A0A7J4LQI8-F1
#
_cell.length_a   1.000
_cell.length_b   1.000
_cell.length_c   1.000
_cell.angle_alpha   90.00
_cell.angle_beta   90.00
_cell.angle_gamma   90.00
#
_symmetry.space_group_name_H-M   'P 1'
#
loop_
_entity.id
_entity.type
_entity.pdbx_description
1 polymer ?
#
loop_
_entity_poly.entity_id
_entity_poly.type
_entity_poly.pdbx_seq_one_letter_code
_entity_poly.pdbx_strand_id
1 'polypeptide(L)'
;MHPTQKIRLVLKSDEGVETEDVTALPYEFKMSNRGKWEMLVADEDASVRKGEISRVMIRDVHISPNTIVLPCAFSHHALGAVVKVQHRGLVVVEAERHISSVQFLGYEDGMVKNGDLLAVVNVFPITLPEGARRPC
;
A
#
# COMPACT_ATOMS: atom_id res chain seq x y z
N MET A 1 -9.05 -21.17 16.87
CA MET A 1 -9.68 -20.01 16.20
C MET A 1 -9.58 -18.83 17.12
N HIS A 2 -9.00 -17.72 16.66
CA HIS A 2 -9.06 -16.48 17.42
C HIS A 2 -10.53 -16.00 17.52
N PRO A 3 -10.93 -15.35 18.62
CA PRO A 3 -12.26 -14.75 18.69
C PRO A 3 -12.38 -13.60 17.70
N THR A 4 -13.59 -13.41 17.15
CA THR A 4 -13.93 -12.19 16.39
C THR A 4 -13.86 -10.98 17.32
N GLN A 5 -13.40 -9.84 16.78
CA GLN A 5 -13.19 -8.61 17.52
C GLN A 5 -13.98 -7.48 16.86
N LYS A 6 -14.67 -6.68 17.66
CA LYS A 6 -15.20 -5.38 17.19
C LYS A 6 -14.05 -4.38 17.23
N ILE A 7 -13.69 -3.84 16.08
CA ILE A 7 -12.62 -2.86 15.94
C ILE A 7 -13.19 -1.60 15.30
N ARG A 8 -12.62 -0.46 15.67
CA ARG A 8 -12.90 0.81 15.03
C ARG A 8 -11.79 1.12 14.04
N LEU A 9 -12.12 1.13 12.75
CA LEU A 9 -11.23 1.59 11.70
C LEU A 9 -11.17 3.12 11.75
N VAL A 10 -9.96 3.67 11.62
CA VAL A 10 -9.73 5.12 11.47
C VAL A 10 -9.00 5.34 10.17
N LEU A 11 -9.64 6.04 9.25
CA LEU A 11 -9.30 6.06 7.83
C LEU A 11 -9.20 7.50 7.35
N LYS A 12 -8.41 7.73 6.31
CA LYS A 12 -8.33 9.02 5.63
C LYS A 12 -9.10 8.90 4.31
N SER A 13 -10.14 9.70 4.14
CA SER A 13 -10.85 9.89 2.88
C SER A 13 -10.50 11.25 2.26
N ASP A 14 -11.06 11.53 1.10
CA ASP A 14 -10.94 12.84 0.46
C ASP A 14 -11.67 13.93 1.27
N GLU A 15 -12.71 13.56 2.03
CA GLU A 15 -13.51 14.47 2.86
C GLU A 15 -12.92 14.70 4.26
N GLY A 16 -12.03 13.83 4.73
CA GLY A 16 -11.49 13.99 6.08
C GLY A 16 -10.93 12.73 6.70
N VAL A 17 -11.06 12.65 8.03
CA VAL A 17 -10.80 11.42 8.79
C VAL A 17 -12.15 10.79 9.09
N GLU A 18 -12.35 9.58 8.60
CA GLU A 18 -13.57 8.81 8.79
C GLU A 18 -13.32 7.65 9.75
N THR A 19 -14.38 7.19 10.41
CA THR A 19 -14.31 6.02 11.27
C THR A 19 -15.47 5.07 11.03
N GLU A 20 -15.18 3.78 11.02
CA GLU A 20 -16.15 2.71 10.79
C GLU A 20 -15.93 1.58 11.81
N ASP A 21 -17.00 1.10 12.43
CA ASP A 21 -16.94 -0.04 13.33
C ASP A 21 -17.17 -1.34 12.55
N VAL A 22 -16.19 -2.24 12.57
CA VAL A 22 -16.25 -3.52 11.86
C VAL A 22 -15.99 -4.69 12.80
N THR A 23 -16.54 -5.86 12.44
CA THR A 23 -16.19 -7.11 13.11
C THR A 23 -15.13 -7.83 12.29
N ALA A 24 -13.93 -7.97 12.86
CA ALA A 24 -12.78 -8.59 12.19
C ALA A 24 -12.34 -9.88 12.90
N LEU A 25 -11.62 -10.72 12.17
CA LEU A 25 -11.02 -11.95 12.68
C LEU A 25 -9.55 -11.98 12.27
N PRO A 26 -8.58 -12.14 13.20
CA PRO A 26 -7.21 -12.40 12.80
C PRO A 26 -7.10 -13.85 12.29
N TYR A 27 -6.43 -14.03 11.16
CA TYR A 27 -6.20 -15.34 10.56
C TYR A 27 -4.79 -15.44 10.01
N GLU A 28 -4.27 -16.67 9.99
CA GLU A 28 -3.00 -17.00 9.36
C GLU A 28 -3.16 -17.08 7.84
N PHE A 29 -2.07 -16.91 7.09
CA PHE A 29 -2.06 -17.08 5.64
C PHE A 29 -0.80 -17.85 5.21
N LYS A 30 -0.88 -18.53 4.07
CA LYS A 30 0.29 -19.12 3.40
C LYS A 30 0.72 -18.22 2.26
N MET A 31 1.98 -17.80 2.25
CA MET A 31 2.55 -17.01 1.17
C MET A 31 3.08 -17.92 0.06
N SER A 32 2.81 -17.57 -1.19
CA SER A 32 3.38 -18.26 -2.34
C SER A 32 4.90 -18.07 -2.41
N ASN A 33 5.61 -19.07 -2.94
CA ASN A 33 7.03 -18.95 -3.28
C ASN A 33 7.27 -18.21 -4.61
N ARG A 34 6.21 -17.85 -5.34
CA ARG A 34 6.28 -17.04 -6.56
C ARG A 34 5.86 -15.61 -6.25
N GLY A 35 6.81 -14.69 -6.34
CA GLY A 35 6.56 -13.25 -6.27
C GLY A 35 6.64 -12.59 -7.64
N LYS A 36 6.11 -11.36 -7.73
CA LYS A 36 6.42 -10.43 -8.82
C LYS A 36 6.91 -9.11 -8.24
N TRP A 37 7.71 -8.40 -9.02
CA TRP A 37 8.07 -7.01 -8.73
C TRP A 37 7.11 -6.08 -9.44
N GLU A 38 6.59 -5.11 -8.71
CA GLU A 38 5.83 -4.00 -9.27
C GLU A 38 6.61 -2.70 -9.07
N MET A 39 6.67 -1.88 -10.11
CA MET A 39 7.35 -0.59 -10.09
C MET A 39 6.39 0.50 -9.66
N LEU A 40 6.83 1.36 -8.74
CA LEU A 40 6.09 2.56 -8.33
C LEU A 40 6.70 3.75 -9.07
N VAL A 41 6.10 4.12 -10.20
CA VAL A 41 6.61 5.17 -11.09
C VAL A 41 5.79 6.44 -10.91
N ALA A 42 6.45 7.57 -10.66
CA ALA A 42 5.79 8.86 -10.50
C ALA A 42 4.95 9.22 -11.74
N ASP A 43 3.75 9.76 -11.51
CA ASP A 43 2.84 10.27 -12.55
C ASP A 43 2.66 11.79 -12.48
N GLU A 44 3.50 12.46 -11.68
CA GLU A 44 3.51 13.91 -11.53
C GLU A 44 4.92 14.41 -11.23
N ASP A 45 5.12 15.72 -11.43
CA ASP A 45 6.27 16.43 -10.87
C ASP A 45 5.92 16.89 -9.44
N ALA A 46 6.71 16.49 -8.45
CA ALA A 46 6.46 16.79 -7.04
C ALA A 46 7.70 17.37 -6.36
N SER A 47 7.55 18.49 -5.65
CA SER A 47 8.61 19.00 -4.78
C SER A 47 8.69 18.15 -3.52
N VAL A 48 9.91 17.72 -3.18
CA VAL A 48 10.22 16.97 -1.96
C VAL A 48 11.19 17.78 -1.11
N ARG A 49 10.97 17.75 0.20
CA ARG A 49 11.80 18.43 1.18
C ARG A 49 12.39 17.45 2.16
N LYS A 50 13.61 17.74 2.57
CA LYS A 50 14.35 16.95 3.55
C LYS A 50 13.59 16.84 4.87
N GLY A 51 13.36 15.60 5.30
CA GLY A 51 12.65 15.27 6.54
C GLY A 51 11.13 15.37 6.47
N GLU A 52 10.56 15.77 5.33
CA GLU A 52 9.11 15.83 5.15
C GLU A 52 8.60 14.59 4.40
N ILE A 53 7.34 14.22 4.70
CA ILE A 53 6.61 13.20 3.95
C ILE A 53 5.68 13.91 2.97
N SER A 54 5.90 13.68 1.69
CA SER A 54 5.06 14.20 0.62
C SER A 54 4.24 13.07 0.00
N ARG A 55 2.97 13.35 -0.31
CA ARG A 55 2.18 12.46 -1.18
C ARG A 55 2.68 12.66 -2.61
N VAL A 56 2.99 11.57 -3.30
CA VAL A 56 3.34 11.57 -4.73
C VAL A 56 2.42 10.61 -5.47
N MET A 57 1.75 11.10 -6.50
CA MET A 57 0.93 10.31 -7.40
C MET A 57 1.82 9.40 -8.24
N ILE A 58 1.38 8.15 -8.42
CA ILE A 58 2.09 7.17 -9.24
C ILE A 58 1.15 6.64 -10.32
N ARG A 59 1.73 6.04 -11.35
CA ARG A 59 0.97 5.26 -12.33
C ARG A 59 0.28 4.12 -11.60
N ASP A 60 -1.02 3.96 -11.82
CA ASP A 60 -1.83 3.01 -11.08
C ASP A 60 -1.27 1.58 -11.21
N VAL A 61 -0.96 0.97 -10.05
CA VAL A 61 -0.54 -0.43 -9.97
C VAL A 61 -1.69 -1.27 -9.46
N HIS A 62 -2.18 -2.18 -10.30
CA HIS A 62 -3.23 -3.11 -9.92
C HIS A 62 -2.69 -4.27 -9.07
N ILE A 63 -3.37 -4.51 -7.95
CA ILE A 63 -3.05 -5.52 -6.96
C ILE A 63 -4.27 -6.45 -6.83
N SER A 64 -4.10 -7.68 -7.28
CA SER A 64 -5.17 -8.68 -7.24
C SER A 64 -5.58 -9.02 -5.80
N PRO A 65 -6.84 -9.47 -5.59
CA PRO A 65 -7.30 -10.02 -4.32
C PRO A 65 -6.35 -11.06 -3.72
N ASN A 66 -6.31 -11.18 -2.39
CA ASN A 66 -5.50 -12.18 -1.68
C ASN A 66 -4.01 -12.12 -2.05
N THR A 67 -3.43 -10.92 -2.01
CA THR A 67 -2.00 -10.71 -2.20
C THR A 67 -1.42 -9.90 -1.06
N ILE A 68 -0.13 -10.09 -0.77
CA ILE A 68 0.63 -9.25 0.14
C ILE A 68 1.61 -8.43 -0.66
N VAL A 69 1.69 -7.15 -0.34
CA VAL A 69 2.64 -6.20 -0.91
C VAL A 69 3.65 -5.86 0.18
N LEU A 70 4.92 -6.16 -0.08
CA LEU A 70 6.03 -5.85 0.83
C LEU A 70 6.95 -4.81 0.18
N PRO A 71 7.42 -3.79 0.91
CA PRO A 71 8.47 -2.92 0.42
C PRO A 71 9.70 -3.70 -0.03
N CYS A 72 10.33 -3.29 -1.13
CA CYS A 72 11.67 -3.78 -1.47
C CYS A 72 12.71 -2.93 -0.75
N ALA A 73 13.60 -3.56 0.01
CA ALA A 73 14.63 -2.87 0.80
C ALA A 73 15.67 -2.12 -0.06
N PHE A 74 15.81 -2.47 -1.35
CA PHE A 74 16.83 -1.92 -2.27
C PHE A 74 16.32 -0.76 -3.13
N SER A 75 15.38 0.03 -2.63
CA SER A 75 14.85 1.20 -3.34
C SER A 75 15.73 2.44 -3.10
N HIS A 76 16.53 2.84 -4.10
CA HIS A 76 17.58 3.87 -3.98
C HIS A 76 17.23 5.21 -4.64
N HIS A 77 15.99 5.71 -4.57
CA HIS A 77 15.73 7.05 -5.08
C HIS A 77 16.58 8.06 -4.29
N ALA A 78 17.47 8.80 -4.95
CA ALA A 78 18.47 9.62 -4.26
C ALA A 78 17.85 10.69 -3.35
N LEU A 79 16.67 11.19 -3.73
CA LEU A 79 15.93 12.19 -2.95
C LEU A 79 15.15 11.61 -1.76
N GLY A 80 15.02 10.29 -1.60
CA GLY A 80 14.19 9.74 -0.53
C GLY A 80 13.74 8.30 -0.69
N ALA A 81 12.74 7.90 0.10
CA ALA A 81 12.17 6.56 0.05
C ALA A 81 10.66 6.55 0.19
N VAL A 82 10.02 5.59 -0.48
CA VAL A 82 8.61 5.27 -0.26
C VAL A 82 8.46 4.58 1.09
N VAL A 83 7.72 5.20 2.01
CA VAL A 83 7.44 4.63 3.35
C VAL A 83 6.08 3.96 3.44
N LYS A 84 5.13 4.34 2.56
CA LYS A 84 3.79 3.75 2.51
C LYS A 84 3.18 3.89 1.12
N VAL A 85 2.43 2.88 0.70
CA VAL A 85 1.60 2.89 -0.50
C VAL A 85 0.14 3.16 -0.14
N GLN A 86 -0.60 3.79 -1.05
CA GLN A 86 -1.99 4.19 -0.82
C GLN A 86 -2.90 3.76 -1.96
N HIS A 87 -4.08 3.27 -1.57
CA HIS A 87 -5.24 3.10 -2.43
C HIS A 87 -6.11 4.36 -2.45
N ARG A 88 -6.89 4.56 -3.51
CA ARG A 88 -7.94 5.58 -3.54
C ARG A 88 -9.13 5.09 -2.71
N GLY A 89 -9.30 5.64 -1.52
CA GLY A 89 -10.40 5.28 -0.62
C GLY A 89 -10.15 4.05 0.24
N LEU A 90 -11.22 3.52 0.83
CA LEU A 90 -11.19 2.39 1.75
C LEU A 90 -11.15 1.06 0.97
N VAL A 91 -10.22 0.20 1.35
CA VAL A 91 -10.15 -1.16 0.82
C VAL A 91 -9.58 -2.11 1.86
N VAL A 92 -10.19 -3.29 1.97
CA VAL A 92 -9.72 -4.38 2.82
C VAL A 92 -8.61 -5.19 2.12
N VAL A 93 -7.85 -5.97 2.87
CA VAL A 93 -6.68 -6.70 2.34
C VAL A 93 -7.06 -7.79 1.33
N GLU A 94 -8.26 -8.35 1.49
CA GLU A 94 -8.82 -9.44 0.71
C GLU A 94 -9.38 -8.97 -0.63
N ALA A 95 -9.68 -7.67 -0.77
CA ALA A 95 -10.27 -7.09 -1.96
C ALA A 95 -9.21 -6.76 -3.02
N GLU A 96 -9.71 -6.49 -4.23
CA GLU A 96 -8.92 -5.89 -5.29
C GLU A 96 -8.48 -4.48 -4.89
N ARG A 97 -7.21 -4.15 -5.14
CA ARG A 97 -6.59 -2.90 -4.71
C ARG A 97 -5.85 -2.24 -5.86
N HIS A 98 -5.81 -0.93 -5.85
CA HIS A 98 -5.04 -0.11 -6.78
C HIS A 98 -4.11 0.78 -5.98
N ILE A 99 -2.80 0.71 -6.21
CA ILE A 99 -1.87 1.66 -5.63
C ILE A 99 -1.79 2.85 -6.57
N SER A 100 -2.27 4.01 -6.12
CA SER A 100 -2.36 5.24 -6.93
C SER A 100 -1.46 6.36 -6.44
N SER A 101 -0.99 6.27 -5.20
CA SER A 101 -0.04 7.23 -4.63
C SER A 101 0.83 6.59 -3.57
N VAL A 102 1.94 7.26 -3.27
CA VAL A 102 2.88 6.89 -2.22
C VAL A 102 3.08 8.03 -1.25
N GLN A 103 3.45 7.69 -0.02
CA GLN A 103 4.04 8.61 0.93
C GLN A 103 5.56 8.50 0.79
N PHE A 104 6.18 9.58 0.35
CA PHE A 104 7.61 9.66 0.05
C PHE A 104 8.31 10.51 1.09
N LEU A 105 9.24 9.92 1.83
CA LEU A 105 10.06 10.63 2.83
C LEU A 105 11.30 11.21 2.14
N GLY A 106 11.42 12.54 2.14
CA GLY A 106 12.57 13.22 1.55
C GLY A 106 13.83 13.09 2.39
N TYR A 107 14.93 12.67 1.76
CA TYR A 107 16.27 12.69 2.36
C TYR A 107 17.02 13.98 2.03
N GLU A 108 16.73 14.58 0.88
CA GLU A 108 17.27 15.85 0.42
C GLU A 108 16.17 16.67 -0.26
N ASP A 109 16.36 17.98 -0.32
CA ASP A 109 15.48 18.88 -1.06
C ASP A 109 15.63 18.64 -2.56
N GLY A 110 14.52 18.58 -3.29
CA GLY A 110 14.55 18.37 -4.72
C GLY A 110 13.19 18.26 -5.37
N MET A 111 13.18 17.67 -6.56
CA MET A 111 11.99 17.47 -7.35
C MET A 111 11.99 16.05 -7.92
N VAL A 112 10.98 15.28 -7.53
CA VAL A 112 10.58 14.07 -8.24
C VAL A 112 9.94 14.48 -9.56
N LYS A 113 10.26 13.80 -10.65
CA LYS A 113 9.71 14.05 -11.98
C LYS A 113 8.75 12.96 -12.42
N ASN A 114 7.79 13.31 -13.27
CA ASN A 114 6.96 12.32 -13.92
C ASN A 114 7.85 11.31 -14.67
N GLY A 115 7.63 10.02 -14.41
CA GLY A 115 8.41 8.93 -14.97
C GLY A 115 9.56 8.43 -14.09
N ASP A 116 9.87 9.10 -12.98
CA ASP A 116 10.88 8.63 -12.03
C ASP A 116 10.42 7.35 -11.32
N LEU A 117 11.32 6.37 -11.22
CA LEU A 117 11.10 5.17 -10.43
C LEU A 117 11.32 5.50 -8.95
N LEU A 118 10.25 5.52 -8.17
CA LEU A 118 10.30 5.85 -6.74
C LEU A 118 10.69 4.66 -5.88
N ALA A 119 10.16 3.48 -6.22
CA ALA A 119 10.45 2.22 -5.52
C ALA A 119 10.01 1.00 -6.33
N VAL A 120 10.41 -0.17 -5.84
CA VAL A 120 9.86 -1.46 -6.25
C VAL A 120 9.18 -2.09 -5.05
N VAL A 121 8.06 -2.78 -5.25
CA VAL A 121 7.41 -3.59 -4.22
C VAL A 121 7.37 -5.06 -4.64
N ASN A 122 7.49 -5.94 -3.66
CA ASN A 122 7.35 -7.37 -3.84
C ASN A 122 5.87 -7.74 -3.63
N VAL A 123 5.26 -8.37 -4.63
CA VAL A 123 3.86 -8.81 -4.56
C VAL A 123 3.81 -10.32 -4.56
N PHE A 124 3.23 -10.89 -3.50
CA PHE A 124 3.08 -12.33 -3.31
C PHE A 124 1.60 -12.70 -3.20
N PRO A 125 1.10 -13.63 -4.03
CA PRO A 125 -0.17 -14.28 -3.77
C PRO A 125 -0.16 -15.00 -2.42
N ILE A 126 -1.28 -14.94 -1.72
CA ILE A 126 -1.50 -15.70 -0.49
C ILE A 126 -2.68 -16.64 -0.62
N THR A 127 -2.66 -17.71 0.17
CA THR A 127 -3.79 -18.61 0.36
C THR A 127 -4.30 -18.47 1.78
N LEU A 128 -5.60 -18.25 1.90
CA LEU A 128 -6.30 -18.16 3.18
C LEU A 128 -6.78 -19.57 3.62
N PRO A 129 -6.78 -19.87 4.92
CA PRO A 129 -7.31 -21.13 5.45
C PRO A 129 -8.83 -21.23 5.27
N GLU A 130 -9.34 -22.46 5.22
CA GLU A 130 -10.78 -22.73 5.18
C GLU A 130 -11.47 -22.11 6.40
N GLY A 131 -12.51 -21.30 6.17
CA GLY A 131 -13.22 -20.53 7.21
C GLY A 131 -12.78 -19.07 7.37
N ALA A 132 -11.69 -18.63 6.73
CA ALA A 132 -11.33 -17.20 6.62
C ALA A 132 -12.17 -16.46 5.57
N ARG A 133 -12.77 -17.18 4.62
CA ARG A 133 -13.86 -16.66 3.79
C ARG A 133 -15.12 -16.61 4.64
N ARG A 134 -15.57 -15.42 5.03
CA ARG A 134 -16.91 -15.23 5.60
C ARG A 134 -17.88 -14.73 4.52
N PRO A 135 -19.19 -15.06 4.66
CA PRO A 135 -20.16 -15.06 3.57
C PRO A 135 -20.41 -13.63 3.08
N CYS A 136 -20.83 -13.57 1.81
CA CYS A 136 -21.32 -12.38 1.13
C CYS A 136 -22.27 -11.54 1.98
#